data_AF-A0A0H5QMU1-F1
#
_entry.id   AF-A0A0H5QMU1-F1
#
_cell.length_a   1.000
_cell.length_b   1.000
_cell.length_c   1.000
_cell.angle_alpha   90.00
_cell.angle_beta   90.00
_cell.angle_gamma   90.00
#
_symmetry.space_group_name_H-M   'P 1'
#
loop_
_entity.id
_entity.type
_entity.pdbx_description
1 polymer ?
#
loop_
_entity_poly.entity_id
_entity_poly.type
_entity_poly.pdbx_seq_one_letter_code
_entity_poly.pdbx_strand_id
1 'polypeptide(L)'
;RGFIIMVEKWGPCSAEMVNDNFVRKGAKATIVFSPWTPSITENFRDTCASCLAHRSDIPFMVLQESDELVNAVRDDPSTTISLFPDYNIWETAFSSWHYQLLIRWLPAIIFCQASVTAAIFIHQHYGLICNDFRNTPLSQNNDRSRFMRFLWSRTGYPQLALIIALFHCLLVGSTLGIGGLFSTSNLPARVFLFFATQNGGMEYVVTILSSAFWNGKVAEVINIQYCPLLIKIFPGNSRKSIVLLCFFVLCLDLGASSLYATYFEYVYPIFNQVNGALFLTLEVTLGSHFLWGAILFQSEYRKLTSKLSRTCNSSRQGMDRLLTRLSYCALGLGITMLLQSAALVIMSTPAFYTVEGWTILWSTTCVTSSCKLTLLVHLFRPRNDDQVHIHPEQTNF
;
A
#
# COMPACT_ATOMS: atom_id res chain seq x y z
N ARG A 1 34.00 -4.54 37.90
CA ARG A 1 34.13 -3.51 36.84
C ARG A 1 33.39 -4.04 35.61
N GLY A 2 32.42 -3.30 35.11
CA GLY A 2 31.68 -3.62 33.90
C GLY A 2 31.96 -2.58 32.83
N PHE A 3 31.86 -2.95 31.57
CA PHE A 3 32.04 -2.04 30.45
C PHE A 3 30.67 -1.77 29.79
N ILE A 4 30.40 -0.50 29.49
CA ILE A 4 29.29 -0.09 28.62
C ILE A 4 29.82 -0.12 27.20
N ILE A 5 29.08 -0.72 26.28
CA ILE A 5 29.46 -0.74 24.87
C ILE A 5 28.62 0.28 24.13
N MET A 6 29.31 1.18 23.42
CA MET A 6 28.69 2.10 22.48
C MET A 6 28.96 1.63 21.06
N VAL A 7 27.91 1.53 20.26
CA VAL A 7 27.95 1.03 18.90
C VAL A 7 27.67 2.18 17.96
N GLU A 8 28.72 2.66 17.29
CA GLU A 8 28.64 3.76 16.30
C GLU A 8 27.74 3.39 15.13
N LYS A 9 27.83 2.14 14.63
CA LYS A 9 27.07 1.69 13.46
C LYS A 9 26.38 0.36 13.69
N TRP A 10 25.06 0.36 13.52
CA TRP A 10 24.22 -0.84 13.59
C TRP A 10 24.39 -1.69 12.31
N GLY A 11 24.74 -2.98 12.49
CA GLY A 11 24.78 -3.98 11.41
C GLY A 11 23.40 -4.43 10.90
N PRO A 12 23.32 -5.31 9.88
CA PRO A 12 22.07 -5.79 9.32
C PRO A 12 21.49 -6.92 10.19
N CYS A 13 21.18 -6.58 11.43
CA CYS A 13 20.73 -7.49 12.45
C CYS A 13 19.74 -6.80 13.37
N SER A 14 18.96 -7.57 14.11
CA SER A 14 18.01 -7.01 15.05
C SER A 14 18.67 -6.51 16.33
N ALA A 15 17.97 -5.63 17.05
CA ALA A 15 18.41 -5.11 18.34
C ALA A 15 18.68 -6.23 19.36
N GLU A 16 17.85 -7.28 19.37
CA GLU A 16 18.04 -8.42 20.27
C GLU A 16 19.34 -9.17 19.98
N MET A 17 19.67 -9.38 18.70
CA MET A 17 20.92 -10.06 18.29
C MET A 17 22.16 -9.20 18.53
N VAL A 18 22.04 -7.87 18.38
CA VAL A 18 23.10 -6.93 18.78
C VAL A 18 23.37 -7.05 20.27
N ASN A 19 22.31 -6.99 21.10
CA ASN A 19 22.46 -7.05 22.54
C ASN A 19 23.08 -8.37 23.02
N ASP A 20 22.60 -9.53 22.53
CA ASP A 20 23.14 -10.86 22.89
C ASP A 20 24.64 -11.01 22.54
N ASN A 21 25.07 -10.51 21.39
CA ASN A 21 26.49 -10.56 21.01
C ASN A 21 27.39 -9.79 21.98
N PHE A 22 26.93 -8.66 22.51
CA PHE A 22 27.70 -7.85 23.45
C PHE A 22 27.62 -8.37 24.87
N VAL A 23 26.46 -8.88 25.29
CA VAL A 23 26.28 -9.62 26.54
C VAL A 23 27.29 -10.75 26.65
N ARG A 24 27.41 -11.59 25.59
CA ARG A 24 28.37 -12.71 25.55
C ARG A 24 29.83 -12.27 25.68
N LYS A 25 30.13 -11.01 25.36
CA LYS A 25 31.46 -10.40 25.52
C LYS A 25 31.65 -9.69 26.87
N GLY A 26 30.68 -9.77 27.77
CA GLY A 26 30.75 -9.22 29.13
C GLY A 26 30.25 -7.78 29.28
N ALA A 27 29.49 -7.25 28.30
CA ALA A 27 28.87 -5.94 28.41
C ALA A 27 27.90 -5.86 29.59
N LYS A 28 27.79 -4.69 30.22
CA LYS A 28 26.80 -4.39 31.28
C LYS A 28 25.68 -3.47 30.83
N ALA A 29 25.84 -2.80 29.69
CA ALA A 29 24.81 -2.08 28.97
C ALA A 29 25.27 -1.89 27.52
N THR A 30 24.32 -1.71 26.62
CA THR A 30 24.57 -1.45 25.20
C THR A 30 23.87 -0.15 24.80
N ILE A 31 24.62 0.77 24.21
CA ILE A 31 24.10 2.00 23.59
C ILE A 31 24.34 1.89 22.10
N VAL A 32 23.30 2.04 21.29
CA VAL A 32 23.39 2.00 19.82
C VAL A 32 22.98 3.34 19.26
N PHE A 33 23.82 3.92 18.40
CA PHE A 33 23.43 5.08 17.62
C PHE A 33 22.55 4.64 16.44
N SER A 34 21.44 5.34 16.26
CA SER A 34 20.49 5.12 15.18
C SER A 34 20.27 6.44 14.44
N PRO A 35 20.33 6.44 13.11
CA PRO A 35 19.88 7.60 12.33
C PRO A 35 18.35 7.77 12.34
N TRP A 36 17.63 6.85 13.01
CA TRP A 36 16.17 6.81 13.08
C TRP A 36 15.68 7.01 14.52
N THR A 37 14.91 8.06 14.75
CA THR A 37 13.98 8.23 15.87
C THR A 37 12.55 8.28 15.33
N PRO A 38 11.56 7.60 15.94
CA PRO A 38 11.63 6.75 17.13
C PRO A 38 12.50 5.50 17.00
N SER A 39 13.01 5.05 18.15
CA SER A 39 13.41 3.65 18.25
C SER A 39 12.17 2.76 18.27
N ILE A 40 11.94 2.07 17.16
CA ILE A 40 10.87 1.07 17.00
C ILE A 40 11.19 -0.27 17.67
N THR A 41 12.36 -0.39 18.30
CA THR A 41 12.90 -1.64 18.85
C THR A 41 12.11 -2.18 20.04
N GLU A 42 11.40 -1.31 20.77
CA GLU A 42 10.60 -1.70 21.93
C GLU A 42 9.51 -2.72 21.58
N ASN A 43 8.90 -2.55 20.41
CA ASN A 43 7.83 -3.43 19.92
C ASN A 43 8.32 -4.51 18.96
N PHE A 44 9.62 -4.56 18.66
CA PHE A 44 10.21 -5.57 17.79
C PHE A 44 10.58 -6.81 18.60
N ARG A 45 9.79 -7.87 18.44
CA ARG A 45 10.16 -9.20 18.93
C ARG A 45 10.82 -10.01 17.83
N ASP A 46 12.04 -10.47 18.06
CA ASP A 46 12.58 -11.57 17.28
C ASP A 46 12.08 -12.90 17.80
N THR A 47 11.70 -13.77 16.88
CA THR A 47 11.00 -15.02 17.18
C THR A 47 11.86 -16.09 17.84
N CYS A 48 13.15 -15.87 18.10
CA CYS A 48 14.00 -16.90 18.70
C CYS A 48 14.42 -16.61 20.15
N ALA A 49 13.44 -16.57 21.04
CA ALA A 49 13.69 -16.60 22.50
C ALA A 49 14.51 -17.82 22.94
N SER A 50 14.41 -18.96 22.23
CA SER A 50 15.19 -20.18 22.50
C SER A 50 16.63 -20.13 21.96
N CYS A 51 16.91 -19.34 20.92
CA CYS A 51 18.28 -19.15 20.39
C CYS A 51 19.07 -18.13 21.22
N LEU A 52 18.37 -17.23 21.92
CA LEU A 52 18.92 -16.17 22.74
C LEU A 52 18.82 -16.57 24.23
N ALA A 53 19.38 -17.73 24.57
CA ALA A 53 19.37 -18.32 25.91
C ALA A 53 20.02 -17.43 26.99
N HIS A 54 20.74 -16.38 26.57
CA HIS A 54 21.38 -15.38 27.41
C HIS A 54 20.79 -13.99 27.19
N ARG A 55 19.45 -13.85 27.15
CA ARG A 55 18.79 -12.58 27.46
C ARG A 55 19.14 -12.17 28.90
N SER A 56 20.37 -11.71 29.11
CA SER A 56 20.70 -11.01 30.34
C SER A 56 20.05 -9.64 30.22
N ASP A 57 19.32 -9.24 31.26
CA ASP A 57 18.62 -7.97 31.41
C ASP A 57 19.60 -6.79 31.55
N ILE A 58 20.57 -6.66 30.64
CA ILE A 58 21.40 -5.47 30.56
C ILE A 58 20.60 -4.37 29.84
N PRO A 59 20.68 -3.11 30.31
CA PRO A 59 20.04 -1.99 29.63
C PRO A 59 20.49 -1.90 28.17
N PHE A 60 19.52 -1.77 27.26
CA PHE A 60 19.73 -1.52 25.84
C PHE A 60 19.09 -0.17 25.49
N MET A 61 19.89 0.77 25.02
CA MET A 61 19.43 2.11 24.66
C MET A 61 19.76 2.40 23.21
N VAL A 62 18.80 2.98 22.49
CA VAL A 62 19.01 3.52 21.15
C VAL A 62 19.00 5.03 21.25
N LEU A 63 20.08 5.67 20.80
CA LEU A 63 20.21 7.12 20.76
C LEU A 63 20.17 7.60 19.32
N GLN A 64 19.61 8.79 19.11
CA GLN A 64 19.76 9.46 17.83
C GLN A 64 21.25 9.76 17.59
N GLU A 65 21.75 9.38 16.42
CA GLU A 65 23.11 9.71 16.02
C GLU A 65 23.25 11.23 15.92
N SER A 66 24.26 11.79 16.59
CA SER A 66 24.69 13.18 16.42
C SER A 66 26.21 13.24 16.29
N ASP A 67 26.69 14.05 15.36
CA ASP A 67 28.14 14.20 15.11
C ASP A 67 28.87 14.62 16.40
N GLU A 68 28.27 15.49 17.21
CA GLU A 68 28.83 15.92 18.49
C GLU A 68 29.02 14.76 19.46
N LEU A 69 28.01 13.88 19.59
CA LEU A 69 28.06 12.78 20.54
C LEU A 69 28.98 11.64 20.06
N VAL A 70 28.99 11.36 18.76
CA VAL A 70 29.91 10.39 18.15
C VAL A 70 31.35 10.86 18.30
N ASN A 71 31.64 12.13 18.00
CA ASN A 71 32.98 12.70 18.13
C ASN A 71 33.43 12.75 19.60
N ALA A 72 32.55 13.15 20.53
CA ALA A 72 32.88 13.19 21.97
C ALA A 72 33.29 11.81 22.50
N VAL A 73 32.59 10.74 22.10
CA VAL A 73 32.92 9.36 22.50
C VAL A 73 34.19 8.85 21.82
N ARG A 74 34.41 9.22 20.56
CA ARG A 74 35.60 8.83 19.80
C ARG A 74 36.87 9.48 20.35
N ASP A 75 36.78 10.75 20.71
CA ASP A 75 37.92 11.57 21.14
C ASP A 75 38.34 11.26 22.59
N ASP A 76 37.39 10.84 23.45
CA ASP A 76 37.68 10.36 24.80
C ASP A 76 37.01 9.00 25.09
N PRO A 77 37.70 7.88 24.79
CA PRO A 77 37.22 6.53 25.10
C PRO A 77 37.11 6.24 26.60
N SER A 78 37.65 7.10 27.46
CA SER A 78 37.56 6.99 28.93
C SER A 78 36.40 7.78 29.52
N THR A 79 35.57 8.41 28.67
CA THR A 79 34.38 9.14 29.07
C THR A 79 33.49 8.29 29.98
N THR A 80 33.12 8.87 31.12
CA THR A 80 32.15 8.25 32.03
C THR A 80 30.74 8.61 31.58
N ILE A 81 29.93 7.59 31.30
CA ILE A 81 28.54 7.75 30.87
C ILE A 81 27.62 7.31 32.00
N SER A 82 26.71 8.20 32.37
CA SER A 82 25.65 7.91 33.33
C SER A 82 24.34 7.81 32.58
N LEU A 83 23.69 6.64 32.67
CA LEU A 83 22.38 6.38 32.09
C LEU A 83 21.34 6.43 33.20
N PHE A 84 20.31 7.24 33.02
CA PHE A 84 19.16 7.28 33.92
C PHE A 84 17.92 6.84 33.14
N PRO A 85 17.05 6.00 33.73
CA PRO A 85 15.76 5.70 33.12
C PRO A 85 14.96 7.00 33.04
N ASP A 86 14.69 7.45 31.82
CA ASP A 86 13.77 8.54 31.53
C ASP A 86 12.49 7.98 30.90
N TYR A 87 11.44 8.79 30.91
CA TYR A 87 10.15 8.43 30.34
C TYR A 87 10.26 8.27 28.82
N ASN A 88 9.94 7.07 28.32
CA ASN A 88 9.88 6.81 26.89
C ASN A 88 8.61 7.44 26.29
N ILE A 89 8.75 8.65 25.76
CA ILE A 89 7.65 9.38 25.11
C ILE A 89 7.01 8.59 23.95
N TRP A 90 7.77 7.69 23.31
CA TRP A 90 7.30 6.90 22.17
C TRP A 90 6.43 5.72 22.57
N GLU A 91 6.69 5.09 23.72
CA GLU A 91 5.81 4.07 24.29
C GLU A 91 4.39 4.63 24.49
N THR A 92 4.32 5.86 25.01
CA THR A 92 3.05 6.55 25.23
C THR A 92 2.43 7.04 23.93
N ALA A 93 3.23 7.53 22.98
CA ALA A 93 2.75 7.88 21.66
C ALA A 93 2.12 6.67 20.94
N PHE A 94 2.80 5.52 20.94
CA PHE A 94 2.33 4.29 20.31
C PHE A 94 1.08 3.73 20.96
N SER A 95 0.96 3.82 22.29
CA SER A 95 -0.23 3.37 23.03
C SER A 95 -1.38 4.39 23.01
N SER A 96 -1.14 5.62 22.56
CA SER A 96 -2.14 6.67 22.53
C SER A 96 -3.35 6.32 21.66
N TRP A 97 -4.53 6.79 22.07
CA TRP A 97 -5.78 6.47 21.38
C TRP A 97 -5.79 6.93 19.92
N HIS A 98 -5.18 8.09 19.62
CA HIS A 98 -5.17 8.67 18.27
C HIS A 98 -4.21 7.91 17.35
N TYR A 99 -3.06 7.46 17.86
CA TYR A 99 -2.17 6.56 17.12
C TYR A 99 -2.86 5.23 16.81
N GLN A 100 -3.44 4.59 17.83
CA GLN A 100 -4.15 3.32 17.67
C GLN A 100 -5.36 3.46 16.73
N LEU A 101 -6.12 4.56 16.80
CA LEU A 101 -7.26 4.76 15.93
C LEU A 101 -6.85 5.03 14.49
N LEU A 102 -6.00 6.04 14.26
CA LEU A 102 -5.74 6.57 12.91
C LEU A 102 -4.75 5.74 12.10
N ILE A 103 -3.80 5.06 12.76
CA ILE A 103 -2.74 4.30 12.08
C ILE A 103 -3.08 2.81 12.04
N ARG A 104 -3.73 2.30 13.08
CA ARG A 104 -4.06 0.87 13.21
C ARG A 104 -5.50 0.56 12.84
N TRP A 105 -6.46 0.95 13.68
CA TRP A 105 -7.81 0.39 13.61
C TRP A 105 -8.60 0.91 12.42
N LEU A 106 -8.59 2.22 12.16
CA LEU A 106 -9.33 2.81 11.04
C LEU A 106 -8.82 2.27 9.68
N PRO A 107 -7.51 2.30 9.36
CA PRO A 107 -7.02 1.71 8.12
C PRO A 107 -7.29 0.20 8.03
N ALA A 108 -7.10 -0.56 9.11
CA ALA A 108 -7.35 -2.01 9.11
C ALA A 108 -8.82 -2.34 8.81
N ILE A 109 -9.77 -1.62 9.40
CA ILE A 109 -11.21 -1.79 9.14
C ILE A 109 -11.52 -1.46 7.68
N ILE A 110 -11.01 -0.33 7.17
CA ILE A 110 -11.24 0.08 5.78
C ILE A 110 -10.68 -0.97 4.80
N PHE A 111 -9.47 -1.48 5.04
CA PHE A 111 -8.90 -2.57 4.24
C PHE A 111 -9.76 -3.83 4.28
N CYS A 112 -10.15 -4.29 5.46
CA CYS A 112 -11.02 -5.46 5.60
C CYS A 112 -12.37 -5.26 4.90
N GLN A 113 -12.97 -4.08 5.01
CA GLN A 113 -14.19 -3.73 4.30
C GLN A 113 -13.99 -3.73 2.77
N ALA A 114 -12.89 -3.16 2.28
CA ALA A 114 -12.53 -3.16 0.86
C ALA A 114 -12.33 -4.59 0.34
N SER A 115 -11.71 -5.46 1.15
CA SER A 115 -11.54 -6.89 0.87
C SER A 115 -12.90 -7.60 0.73
N VAL A 116 -13.80 -7.46 1.71
CA VAL A 116 -15.15 -8.04 1.64
C VAL A 116 -15.93 -7.51 0.42
N THR A 117 -15.84 -6.20 0.16
CA THR A 117 -16.49 -5.56 -0.99
C THR A 117 -15.93 -6.10 -2.31
N ALA A 118 -14.61 -6.30 -2.41
CA ALA A 118 -13.98 -6.89 -3.58
C ALA A 118 -14.46 -8.33 -3.79
N ALA A 119 -14.57 -9.15 -2.74
CA ALA A 119 -15.10 -10.51 -2.83
C ALA A 119 -16.54 -10.52 -3.38
N ILE A 120 -17.40 -9.62 -2.89
CA ILE A 120 -18.79 -9.48 -3.37
C ILE A 120 -18.80 -9.10 -4.86
N PHE A 121 -17.99 -8.13 -5.28
CA PHE A 121 -17.93 -7.71 -6.68
C PHE A 121 -17.35 -8.80 -7.59
N ILE A 122 -16.34 -9.54 -7.13
CA ILE A 122 -15.80 -10.71 -7.84
C ILE A 122 -16.90 -11.74 -8.05
N HIS A 123 -17.65 -12.07 -6.99
CA HIS A 123 -18.75 -13.03 -7.07
C HIS A 123 -19.82 -12.58 -8.08
N GLN A 124 -20.19 -11.30 -8.05
CA GLN A 124 -21.14 -10.73 -9.02
C GLN A 124 -20.60 -10.75 -10.46
N HIS A 125 -19.34 -10.37 -10.69
CA HIS A 125 -18.71 -10.43 -12.03
C HIS A 125 -18.69 -11.86 -12.57
N TYR A 126 -18.30 -12.85 -11.77
CA TYR A 126 -18.31 -14.24 -12.20
C TYR A 126 -19.73 -14.81 -12.33
N GLY A 127 -20.69 -14.34 -11.54
CA GLY A 127 -22.11 -14.66 -11.72
C GLY A 127 -22.63 -14.26 -13.11
N LEU A 128 -22.28 -13.05 -13.56
CA LEU A 128 -22.61 -12.57 -14.92
C LEU A 128 -21.94 -13.44 -16.00
N ILE A 129 -20.65 -13.72 -15.87
CA ILE A 129 -19.91 -14.57 -16.82
C ILE A 129 -20.51 -15.98 -16.89
N CYS A 130 -20.89 -16.56 -15.75
CA CYS A 130 -21.53 -17.87 -15.69
C CYS A 130 -22.91 -17.89 -16.34
N ASN A 131 -23.70 -16.82 -16.17
CA ASN A 131 -25.00 -16.69 -16.84
C ASN A 131 -24.83 -16.57 -18.36
N ASP A 132 -23.87 -15.77 -18.83
CA ASP A 132 -23.54 -15.66 -20.26
C ASP A 132 -23.13 -17.01 -20.86
N PHE A 133 -22.34 -17.80 -20.12
CA PHE A 133 -21.95 -19.15 -20.55
C PHE A 133 -23.17 -20.07 -20.72
N ARG A 134 -24.12 -20.03 -19.77
CA ARG A 134 -25.35 -20.83 -19.81
C ARG A 134 -26.29 -20.43 -20.96
N ASN A 135 -26.30 -19.14 -21.30
CA ASN A 135 -27.16 -18.59 -22.36
C ASN A 135 -26.55 -18.68 -23.76
N THR A 136 -25.31 -19.16 -23.90
CA THR A 136 -24.67 -19.33 -25.21
C THR A 136 -25.20 -20.62 -25.88
N PRO A 137 -25.92 -20.55 -27.01
CA PRO A 137 -26.53 -21.73 -27.62
C PRO A 137 -25.46 -22.61 -28.28
N LEU A 138 -25.26 -23.85 -27.77
CA LEU A 138 -25.21 -25.11 -28.54
C LEU A 138 -24.52 -26.29 -27.81
N SER A 139 -25.19 -27.43 -28.02
CA SER A 139 -24.76 -28.83 -28.10
C SER A 139 -23.95 -29.44 -26.94
N GLN A 140 -24.60 -30.40 -26.29
CA GLN A 140 -24.11 -31.44 -25.37
C GLN A 140 -22.59 -31.61 -25.31
N ASN A 141 -21.95 -31.02 -24.30
CA ASN A 141 -21.17 -31.74 -23.29
C ASN A 141 -20.51 -30.76 -22.31
N ASN A 142 -20.68 -31.07 -21.02
CA ASN A 142 -20.32 -30.23 -19.88
C ASN A 142 -18.83 -30.42 -19.55
N ASP A 143 -17.95 -29.86 -20.38
CA ASP A 143 -16.50 -30.09 -20.27
C ASP A 143 -15.82 -28.97 -19.43
N ARG A 144 -15.29 -29.31 -18.25
CA ARG A 144 -14.64 -28.36 -17.32
C ARG A 144 -13.54 -27.54 -18.00
N SER A 145 -12.83 -28.14 -18.96
CA SER A 145 -11.80 -27.49 -19.76
C SER A 145 -12.37 -26.35 -20.63
N ARG A 146 -13.55 -26.54 -21.23
CA ARG A 146 -14.25 -25.51 -22.01
C ARG A 146 -14.70 -24.36 -21.13
N PHE A 147 -15.23 -24.66 -19.94
CA PHE A 147 -15.61 -23.63 -18.97
C PHE A 147 -14.40 -22.80 -18.53
N MET A 148 -13.27 -23.44 -18.20
CA MET A 148 -12.06 -22.71 -17.79
C MET A 148 -11.48 -21.86 -18.93
N ARG A 149 -11.49 -22.35 -20.17
CA ARG A 149 -11.10 -21.54 -21.35
C ARG A 149 -12.03 -20.36 -21.56
N PHE A 150 -13.35 -20.57 -21.44
CA PHE A 150 -14.34 -19.51 -21.53
C PHE A 150 -14.13 -18.47 -20.43
N LEU A 151 -14.00 -18.91 -19.18
CA LEU A 151 -13.71 -18.07 -18.02
C LEU A 151 -12.45 -17.23 -18.24
N TRP A 152 -11.35 -17.86 -18.69
CA TRP A 152 -10.11 -17.14 -18.95
C TRP A 152 -10.24 -16.14 -20.08
N SER A 153 -11.00 -16.47 -21.14
CA SER A 153 -11.23 -15.55 -22.25
C SER A 153 -12.04 -14.31 -21.86
N ARG A 154 -12.83 -14.40 -20.79
CA ARG A 154 -13.71 -13.34 -20.28
C ARG A 154 -13.16 -12.59 -19.08
N THR A 155 -12.10 -13.11 -18.45
CA THR A 155 -11.44 -12.45 -17.32
C THR A 155 -10.61 -11.28 -17.83
N GLY A 156 -11.05 -10.06 -17.52
CA GLY A 156 -10.40 -8.82 -17.92
C GLY A 156 -9.68 -8.13 -16.76
N TYR A 157 -9.24 -6.89 -17.01
CA TYR A 157 -8.61 -6.05 -16.00
C TYR A 157 -9.43 -5.88 -14.71
N PRO A 158 -10.78 -5.70 -14.75
CA PRO A 158 -11.59 -5.53 -13.55
C PRO A 158 -11.50 -6.71 -12.57
N GLN A 159 -11.63 -7.95 -13.09
CA GLN A 159 -11.60 -9.14 -12.26
C GLN A 159 -10.20 -9.36 -11.67
N LEU A 160 -9.15 -9.17 -12.47
CA LEU A 160 -7.77 -9.29 -11.99
C LEU A 160 -7.45 -8.25 -10.91
N ALA A 161 -7.83 -6.99 -11.13
CA ALA A 161 -7.62 -5.92 -10.18
C ALA A 161 -8.36 -6.16 -8.85
N LEU A 162 -9.62 -6.63 -8.91
CA LEU A 162 -10.38 -6.99 -7.72
C LEU A 162 -9.76 -8.17 -6.94
N ILE A 163 -9.27 -9.20 -7.63
CA ILE A 163 -8.61 -10.35 -6.98
C ILE A 163 -7.34 -9.90 -6.26
N ILE A 164 -6.52 -9.08 -6.92
CA ILE A 164 -5.29 -8.54 -6.32
C ILE A 164 -5.63 -7.65 -5.12
N ALA A 165 -6.63 -6.77 -5.27
CA ALA A 165 -7.10 -5.91 -4.18
C ALA A 165 -7.65 -6.72 -2.99
N LEU A 166 -8.41 -7.79 -3.24
CA LEU A 166 -8.93 -8.69 -2.21
C LEU A 166 -7.82 -9.23 -1.31
N PHE A 167 -6.80 -9.84 -1.92
CA PHE A 167 -5.69 -10.44 -1.18
C PHE A 167 -4.81 -9.40 -0.52
N HIS A 168 -4.50 -8.31 -1.22
CA HIS A 168 -3.68 -7.25 -0.68
C HIS A 168 -4.35 -6.58 0.53
N CYS A 169 -5.61 -6.16 0.40
CA CYS A 169 -6.37 -5.56 1.50
C CYS A 169 -6.51 -6.50 2.70
N LEU A 170 -6.73 -7.81 2.45
CA LEU A 170 -6.80 -8.78 3.54
C LEU A 170 -5.46 -8.91 4.29
N LEU A 171 -4.35 -9.03 3.55
CA LEU A 171 -3.01 -9.18 4.13
C LEU A 171 -2.58 -7.93 4.90
N VAL A 172 -2.69 -6.75 4.28
CA VAL A 172 -2.29 -5.48 4.90
C VAL A 172 -3.21 -5.13 6.06
N GLY A 173 -4.54 -5.27 5.89
CA GLY A 173 -5.52 -5.02 6.95
C GLY A 173 -5.32 -5.92 8.16
N SER A 174 -5.05 -7.22 7.96
CA SER A 174 -4.75 -8.14 9.06
C SER A 174 -3.44 -7.80 9.74
N THR A 175 -2.40 -7.47 8.96
CA THR A 175 -1.08 -7.12 9.49
C THR A 175 -1.13 -5.86 10.34
N LEU A 176 -1.80 -4.81 9.85
CA LEU A 176 -2.04 -3.59 10.63
C LEU A 176 -2.90 -3.86 11.85
N GLY A 177 -4.01 -4.60 11.73
CA GLY A 177 -4.91 -4.90 12.84
C GLY A 177 -4.23 -5.68 13.97
N ILE A 178 -3.44 -6.70 13.64
CA ILE A 178 -2.74 -7.55 14.61
C ILE A 178 -1.48 -6.85 15.13
N GLY A 179 -0.61 -6.40 14.23
CA GLY A 179 0.71 -5.86 14.55
C GLY A 179 0.65 -4.44 15.09
N GLY A 180 -0.25 -3.59 14.57
CA GLY A 180 -0.25 -2.15 14.83
C GLY A 180 1.06 -1.51 14.34
N LEU A 181 1.01 -0.52 13.44
CA LEU A 181 2.23 0.02 12.82
C LEU A 181 3.24 0.50 13.90
N PHE A 182 4.26 -0.31 14.21
CA PHE A 182 5.23 -0.15 15.30
C PHE A 182 4.66 -0.08 16.73
N SER A 183 3.37 -0.37 16.93
CA SER A 183 2.69 -0.10 18.20
C SER A 183 2.36 -1.32 19.05
N THR A 184 2.55 -2.54 18.53
CA THR A 184 2.46 -3.76 19.35
C THR A 184 3.55 -4.76 18.96
N SER A 185 3.79 -5.70 19.85
CA SER A 185 4.73 -6.81 19.65
C SER A 185 4.05 -8.13 19.28
N ASN A 186 2.83 -8.07 18.71
CA ASN A 186 2.04 -9.25 18.35
C ASN A 186 2.56 -9.99 17.12
N LEU A 187 3.37 -9.34 16.26
CA LEU A 187 3.97 -9.93 15.08
C LEU A 187 5.51 -9.93 15.19
N PRO A 188 6.18 -10.91 14.58
CA PRO A 188 7.65 -10.88 14.47
C PRO A 188 8.14 -9.61 13.77
N ALA A 189 9.24 -9.04 14.25
CA ALA A 189 9.79 -7.79 13.71
C ALA A 189 10.05 -7.85 12.19
N ARG A 190 10.53 -8.98 11.68
CA ARG A 190 10.77 -9.18 10.23
C ARG A 190 9.48 -9.15 9.41
N VAL A 191 8.39 -9.70 9.93
CA VAL A 191 7.08 -9.66 9.27
C VAL A 191 6.60 -8.22 9.24
N PHE A 192 6.73 -7.52 10.37
CA PHE A 192 6.38 -6.12 10.46
C PHE A 192 7.14 -5.27 9.44
N LEU A 193 8.47 -5.40 9.38
CA LEU A 193 9.34 -4.64 8.47
C LEU A 193 9.07 -4.97 7.00
N PHE A 194 8.76 -6.23 6.68
CA PHE A 194 8.34 -6.60 5.33
C PHE A 194 7.10 -5.81 4.88
N PHE A 195 6.15 -5.59 5.80
CA PHE A 195 4.93 -4.83 5.54
C PHE A 195 5.04 -3.33 5.90
N ALA A 196 6.24 -2.80 6.17
CA ALA A 196 6.42 -1.39 6.51
C ALA A 196 6.00 -0.45 5.36
N THR A 197 6.24 -0.86 4.11
CA THR A 197 5.75 -0.18 2.90
C THR A 197 4.28 -0.50 2.58
N GLN A 198 3.60 -1.23 3.48
CA GLN A 198 2.24 -1.75 3.30
C GLN A 198 2.08 -2.59 2.03
N ASN A 199 3.15 -3.21 1.52
CA ASN A 199 3.13 -3.95 0.25
C ASN A 199 2.60 -3.10 -0.92
N GLY A 200 3.04 -1.83 -0.97
CA GLY A 200 2.57 -0.81 -1.91
C GLY A 200 2.69 -1.21 -3.39
N GLY A 201 3.58 -2.14 -3.73
CA GLY A 201 3.71 -2.70 -5.07
C GLY A 201 2.41 -3.30 -5.59
N MET A 202 1.69 -4.07 -4.75
CA MET A 202 0.39 -4.64 -5.10
C MET A 202 -0.66 -3.55 -5.30
N GLU A 203 -0.64 -2.49 -4.48
CA GLU A 203 -1.51 -1.33 -4.63
C GLU A 203 -1.25 -0.60 -5.97
N TYR A 204 0.00 -0.43 -6.38
CA TYR A 204 0.35 0.10 -7.70
C TYR A 204 -0.12 -0.81 -8.83
N VAL A 205 -0.01 -2.13 -8.69
CA VAL A 205 -0.51 -3.07 -9.72
C VAL A 205 -2.01 -2.87 -9.93
N VAL A 206 -2.80 -2.79 -8.85
CA VAL A 206 -4.24 -2.51 -8.94
C VAL A 206 -4.49 -1.15 -9.60
N THR A 207 -3.69 -0.14 -9.26
CA THR A 207 -3.75 1.21 -9.82
C THR A 207 -3.44 1.22 -11.32
N ILE A 208 -2.41 0.52 -11.77
CA ILE A 208 -2.01 0.40 -13.18
C ILE A 208 -3.10 -0.32 -13.99
N LEU A 209 -3.62 -1.44 -13.49
CA LEU A 209 -4.72 -2.18 -14.14
C LEU A 209 -5.99 -1.32 -14.25
N SER A 210 -6.28 -0.54 -13.20
CA SER A 210 -7.39 0.41 -13.17
C SER A 210 -7.20 1.56 -14.14
N SER A 211 -5.99 2.10 -14.24
CA SER A 211 -5.63 3.13 -15.21
C SER A 211 -5.79 2.62 -16.64
N ALA A 212 -5.29 1.41 -16.94
CA ALA A 212 -5.42 0.79 -18.26
C ALA A 212 -6.89 0.59 -18.66
N PHE A 213 -7.73 0.12 -17.73
CA PHE A 213 -9.16 0.00 -17.96
C PHE A 213 -9.83 1.36 -18.19
N TRP A 214 -9.55 2.34 -17.33
CA TRP A 214 -10.11 3.69 -17.41
C TRP A 214 -9.73 4.39 -18.72
N ASN A 215 -8.44 4.38 -19.08
CA ASN A 215 -7.94 4.99 -20.30
C ASN A 215 -8.55 4.33 -21.55
N GLY A 216 -8.78 3.01 -21.52
CA GLY A 216 -9.52 2.32 -22.58
C GLY A 216 -10.94 2.87 -22.75
N LYS A 217 -11.67 3.08 -21.65
CA LYS A 217 -13.03 3.63 -21.69
C LYS A 217 -13.07 5.10 -22.10
N VAL A 218 -12.11 5.90 -21.66
CA VAL A 218 -12.01 7.31 -22.07
C VAL A 218 -11.71 7.41 -23.57
N ALA A 219 -10.81 6.57 -24.10
CA ALA A 219 -10.51 6.53 -25.53
C ALA A 219 -11.73 6.16 -26.38
N GLU A 220 -12.56 5.21 -25.93
CA GLU A 220 -13.82 4.85 -26.59
C GLU A 220 -14.82 6.03 -26.65
N VAL A 221 -14.91 6.83 -25.59
CA VAL A 221 -15.90 7.93 -25.49
C VAL A 221 -15.44 9.18 -26.22
N ILE A 222 -14.16 9.56 -26.08
CA ILE A 222 -13.69 10.86 -26.55
C ILE A 222 -13.31 10.82 -28.03
N ASN A 223 -13.04 9.66 -28.64
CA ASN A 223 -12.65 9.50 -30.06
C ASN A 223 -11.52 10.44 -30.53
N ILE A 224 -10.79 11.04 -29.58
CA ILE A 224 -9.62 11.88 -29.82
C ILE A 224 -8.40 11.07 -29.39
N GLN A 225 -7.36 11.07 -30.23
CA GLN A 225 -6.02 10.55 -29.96
C GLN A 225 -5.31 11.33 -28.84
N TYR A 226 -5.96 11.58 -27.70
CA TYR A 226 -5.34 12.15 -26.52
C TYR A 226 -4.53 11.04 -25.82
N CYS A 227 -3.24 10.97 -26.16
CA CYS A 227 -2.26 10.17 -25.45
C CYS A 227 -1.63 11.01 -24.33
N PRO A 228 -2.05 10.87 -23.07
CA PRO A 228 -1.26 11.39 -21.94
C PRO A 228 0.15 10.80 -21.95
N LEU A 229 1.10 11.52 -21.34
CA LEU A 229 2.55 11.29 -21.44
C LEU A 229 3.00 9.85 -21.12
N LEU A 230 2.31 9.16 -20.21
CA LEU A 230 2.57 7.76 -19.85
C LEU A 230 2.26 6.78 -20.99
N ILE A 231 1.29 7.08 -21.84
CA ILE A 231 0.97 6.32 -23.07
C ILE A 231 1.95 6.67 -24.21
N LYS A 232 2.64 7.82 -24.14
CA LYS A 232 3.75 8.14 -25.07
C LYS A 232 5.04 7.42 -24.73
N ILE A 233 5.34 7.21 -23.44
CA ILE A 233 6.55 6.47 -23.00
C ILE A 233 6.37 4.96 -23.21
N PHE A 234 5.14 4.45 -23.09
CA PHE A 234 4.78 3.11 -23.52
C PHE A 234 3.85 3.18 -24.74
N PRO A 235 4.41 3.37 -25.95
CA PRO A 235 3.64 3.45 -27.19
C PRO A 235 2.97 2.11 -27.41
N GLY A 236 1.70 2.04 -27.03
CA GLY A 236 0.91 0.84 -27.15
C GLY A 236 0.23 0.51 -25.84
N ASN A 237 -1.09 0.59 -25.89
CA ASN A 237 -2.03 -0.09 -25.00
C ASN A 237 -1.88 -1.63 -25.09
N SER A 238 -0.64 -2.13 -25.24
CA SER A 238 -0.30 -3.51 -25.43
C SER A 238 -0.34 -4.18 -24.07
N ARG A 239 -1.12 -5.26 -23.97
CA ARG A 239 -1.26 -6.06 -22.75
C ARG A 239 0.11 -6.47 -22.18
N LYS A 240 1.09 -6.71 -23.06
CA LYS A 240 2.47 -7.08 -22.69
C LYS A 240 3.17 -5.97 -21.89
N SER A 241 3.05 -4.71 -22.30
CA SER A 241 3.68 -3.58 -21.61
C SER A 241 3.09 -3.36 -20.22
N ILE A 242 1.77 -3.49 -20.08
CA ILE A 242 1.07 -3.37 -18.79
C ILE A 242 1.52 -4.49 -17.85
N VAL A 243 1.56 -5.73 -18.33
CA VAL A 243 2.02 -6.89 -17.54
C VAL A 243 3.48 -6.70 -17.10
N LEU A 244 4.35 -6.25 -18.00
CA LEU A 244 5.76 -5.99 -17.67
C LEU A 244 5.90 -4.90 -16.61
N LEU A 245 5.14 -3.80 -16.72
CA LEU A 245 5.15 -2.71 -15.74
C LEU A 245 4.64 -3.18 -14.37
N CYS A 246 3.53 -3.93 -14.34
CA CYS A 246 3.01 -4.52 -13.10
C CYS A 246 4.04 -5.45 -12.45
N PHE A 247 4.69 -6.30 -13.24
CA PHE A 247 5.73 -7.21 -12.75
C PHE A 247 6.94 -6.44 -12.20
N PHE A 248 7.40 -5.42 -12.92
CA PHE A 248 8.52 -4.57 -12.49
C PHE A 248 8.24 -3.90 -11.14
N VAL A 249 7.09 -3.24 -10.98
CA VAL A 249 6.74 -2.55 -9.74
C VAL A 249 6.56 -3.54 -8.58
N LEU A 250 5.97 -4.72 -8.84
CA LEU A 250 5.82 -5.76 -7.84
C LEU A 250 7.17 -6.31 -7.38
N CYS A 251 8.08 -6.63 -8.31
CA CYS A 251 9.42 -7.10 -7.96
C CYS A 251 10.23 -6.06 -7.19
N LEU A 252 10.07 -4.79 -7.55
CA LEU A 252 10.76 -3.69 -6.88
C LEU A 252 10.30 -3.56 -5.43
N ASP A 253 8.99 -3.56 -5.17
CA ASP A 253 8.45 -3.48 -3.81
C ASP A 253 8.77 -4.73 -2.98
N LEU A 254 8.60 -5.93 -3.54
CA LEU A 254 8.97 -7.17 -2.85
C LEU A 254 10.46 -7.21 -2.50
N GLY A 255 11.33 -6.71 -3.40
CA GLY A 255 12.76 -6.55 -3.15
C GLY A 255 13.01 -5.58 -1.99
N ALA A 256 12.37 -4.41 -2.02
CA ALA A 256 12.51 -3.41 -0.96
C ALA A 256 12.01 -3.91 0.40
N SER A 257 10.80 -4.50 0.45
CA SER A 257 10.24 -5.15 1.63
C SER A 257 11.13 -6.27 2.18
N SER A 258 11.75 -7.06 1.30
CA SER A 258 12.69 -8.10 1.73
C SER A 258 13.95 -7.50 2.34
N LEU A 259 14.48 -6.41 1.78
CA LEU A 259 15.63 -5.70 2.34
C LEU A 259 15.30 -5.12 3.73
N TYR A 260 14.13 -4.50 3.89
CA TYR A 260 13.63 -4.07 5.21
C TYR A 260 13.53 -5.23 6.21
N ALA A 261 12.99 -6.38 5.80
CA ALA A 261 12.89 -7.56 6.67
C ALA A 261 14.26 -8.12 7.12
N THR A 262 15.34 -7.75 6.43
CA THR A 262 16.73 -8.10 6.78
C THR A 262 17.48 -7.01 7.53
N TYR A 263 16.81 -5.92 7.93
CA TYR A 263 17.41 -4.77 8.61
C TYR A 263 18.49 -4.05 7.78
N PHE A 264 18.40 -4.14 6.46
CA PHE A 264 19.39 -3.57 5.53
C PHE A 264 19.48 -2.05 5.65
N GLU A 265 18.36 -1.40 5.98
CA GLU A 265 18.22 0.04 6.15
C GLU A 265 19.07 0.61 7.29
N TYR A 266 19.40 -0.19 8.32
CA TYR A 266 20.28 0.25 9.40
C TYR A 266 21.74 0.37 8.93
N VAL A 267 22.17 -0.46 7.98
CA VAL A 267 23.54 -0.41 7.43
C VAL A 267 23.67 0.65 6.34
N TYR A 268 22.61 0.81 5.54
CA TYR A 268 22.57 1.69 4.38
C TYR A 268 21.38 2.66 4.49
N PRO A 269 21.46 3.71 5.33
CA PRO A 269 20.36 4.66 5.54
C PRO A 269 19.88 5.35 4.26
N ILE A 270 20.79 5.53 3.29
CA ILE A 270 20.47 6.09 1.96
C ILE A 270 19.41 5.28 1.20
N PHE A 271 19.27 3.98 1.51
CA PHE A 271 18.25 3.12 0.94
C PHE A 271 16.84 3.70 1.13
N ASN A 272 16.53 4.23 2.32
CA ASN A 272 15.22 4.80 2.61
C ASN A 272 14.93 6.06 1.78
N GLN A 273 15.96 6.89 1.55
CA GLN A 273 15.83 8.09 0.71
C GLN A 273 15.59 7.72 -0.76
N VAL A 274 16.36 6.76 -1.29
CA VAL A 274 16.21 6.29 -2.67
C VAL A 274 14.84 5.62 -2.87
N ASN A 275 14.45 4.74 -1.95
CA ASN A 275 13.17 4.05 -1.98
C ASN A 275 11.99 5.03 -1.88
N GLY A 276 12.06 5.97 -0.94
CA GLY A 276 11.07 7.03 -0.77
C GLY A 276 10.95 7.94 -2.00
N ALA A 277 12.07 8.38 -2.57
CA ALA A 277 12.07 9.23 -3.77
C ALA A 277 11.48 8.52 -4.99
N LEU A 278 11.76 7.22 -5.14
CA LEU A 278 11.20 6.40 -6.21
C LEU A 278 9.67 6.28 -6.10
N PHE A 279 9.16 5.89 -4.93
CA PHE A 279 7.73 5.76 -4.71
C PHE A 279 6.98 7.10 -4.73
N LEU A 280 7.61 8.17 -4.25
CA LEU A 280 7.10 9.54 -4.41
C LEU A 280 6.95 9.91 -5.89
N THR A 281 7.96 9.62 -6.70
CA THR A 281 7.92 9.90 -8.15
C THR A 281 6.80 9.11 -8.83
N LEU A 282 6.63 7.84 -8.47
CA LEU A 282 5.54 7.00 -8.98
C LEU A 282 4.16 7.53 -8.56
N GLU A 283 3.97 7.88 -7.29
CA GLU A 283 2.72 8.45 -6.75
C GLU A 283 2.36 9.76 -7.45
N VAL A 284 3.28 10.71 -7.52
CA VAL A 284 3.04 12.02 -8.15
C VAL A 284 2.71 11.85 -9.64
N THR A 285 3.43 10.98 -10.35
CA THR A 285 3.21 10.74 -11.79
C THR A 285 1.84 10.13 -12.05
N LEU A 286 1.48 9.07 -11.33
CA LEU A 286 0.20 8.38 -11.49
C LEU A 286 -0.96 9.24 -10.97
N GLY A 287 -0.81 9.88 -9.82
CA GLY A 287 -1.83 10.75 -9.21
C GLY A 287 -2.17 11.95 -10.10
N SER A 288 -1.14 12.63 -10.65
CA SER A 288 -1.34 13.72 -11.60
C SER A 288 -2.05 13.26 -12.86
N HIS A 289 -1.72 12.05 -13.35
CA HIS A 289 -2.36 11.47 -14.52
C HIS A 289 -3.84 11.17 -14.30
N PHE A 290 -4.20 10.56 -13.16
CA PHE A 290 -5.60 10.31 -12.81
C PHE A 290 -6.40 11.60 -12.63
N LEU A 291 -5.82 12.59 -11.94
CA LEU A 291 -6.48 13.86 -11.71
C LEU A 291 -6.73 14.61 -13.02
N TRP A 292 -5.70 14.74 -13.85
CA TRP A 292 -5.81 15.41 -15.15
C TRP A 292 -6.79 14.68 -16.08
N GLY A 293 -6.70 13.35 -16.15
CA GLY A 293 -7.61 12.53 -16.93
C GLY A 293 -9.06 12.65 -16.48
N ALA A 294 -9.32 12.68 -15.16
CA ALA A 294 -10.65 12.87 -14.61
C ALA A 294 -11.22 14.26 -14.91
N ILE A 295 -10.43 15.33 -14.77
CA ILE A 295 -10.84 16.71 -15.03
C ILE A 295 -11.21 16.88 -16.51
N LEU A 296 -10.34 16.43 -17.42
CA LEU A 296 -10.62 16.49 -18.85
C LEU A 296 -11.86 15.69 -19.22
N PHE A 297 -12.00 14.48 -18.67
CA PHE A 297 -13.18 13.66 -18.89
C PHE A 297 -14.46 14.37 -18.45
N GLN A 298 -14.49 14.96 -17.26
CA GLN A 298 -15.67 15.71 -16.79
C GLN A 298 -15.97 16.92 -17.68
N SER A 299 -14.93 17.63 -18.12
CA SER A 299 -15.07 18.79 -19.01
C SER A 299 -15.70 18.39 -20.34
N GLU A 300 -15.17 17.37 -21.01
CA GLU A 300 -15.69 16.90 -22.30
C GLU A 300 -17.07 16.25 -22.17
N TYR A 301 -17.29 15.47 -21.11
CA TYR A 301 -18.57 14.86 -20.84
C TYR A 301 -19.68 15.91 -20.60
N ARG A 302 -19.39 17.00 -19.88
CA ARG A 302 -20.34 18.12 -19.70
C ARG A 302 -20.66 18.80 -21.04
N LYS A 303 -19.68 18.98 -21.92
CA LYS A 303 -19.88 19.53 -23.28
C LYS A 303 -20.72 18.62 -24.17
N LEU A 304 -20.52 17.30 -24.09
CA LEU A 304 -21.29 16.33 -24.87
C LEU A 304 -22.72 16.21 -24.35
N THR A 305 -22.90 16.17 -23.04
CA THR A 305 -24.22 16.06 -22.39
C THR A 305 -25.08 17.28 -22.67
N SER A 306 -24.51 18.49 -22.66
CA SER A 306 -25.24 19.71 -23.01
C SER A 306 -25.69 19.75 -24.47
N LYS A 307 -24.94 19.12 -25.39
CA LYS A 307 -25.30 19.00 -26.81
C LYS A 307 -26.35 17.91 -27.09
N LEU A 308 -26.35 16.85 -26.29
CA LEU A 308 -27.16 15.65 -26.53
C LEU A 308 -28.41 15.55 -25.64
N SER A 309 -28.77 16.56 -24.83
CA SER A 309 -29.87 16.48 -23.84
C SER A 309 -31.27 16.23 -24.42
N ARG A 310 -31.43 16.14 -25.76
CA ARG A 310 -32.72 16.00 -26.44
C ARG A 310 -33.17 14.56 -26.73
N THR A 311 -32.39 13.53 -26.42
CA THR A 311 -32.76 12.13 -26.75
C THR A 311 -32.46 11.21 -25.55
N CYS A 312 -33.49 10.94 -24.74
CA CYS A 312 -33.42 10.12 -23.53
C CYS A 312 -33.78 8.66 -23.81
N ASN A 313 -32.77 7.79 -23.91
CA ASN A 313 -32.94 6.33 -23.83
C ASN A 313 -32.48 5.83 -22.46
N SER A 314 -33.16 4.85 -21.87
CA SER A 314 -32.83 4.23 -20.57
C SER A 314 -31.39 3.69 -20.52
N SER A 315 -30.91 3.11 -21.62
CA SER A 315 -29.52 2.63 -21.76
C SER A 315 -28.47 3.73 -21.55
N ARG A 316 -28.81 5.00 -21.83
CA ARG A 316 -27.92 6.14 -21.66
C ARG A 316 -27.73 6.51 -20.20
N GLN A 317 -28.81 6.46 -19.41
CA GLN A 317 -28.75 6.76 -17.96
C GLN A 317 -27.82 5.79 -17.20
N GLY A 318 -27.80 4.51 -17.57
CA GLY A 318 -26.89 3.53 -16.96
C GLY A 318 -25.41 3.77 -17.31
N MET A 319 -25.12 4.15 -18.56
CA MET A 319 -23.78 4.56 -18.97
C MET A 319 -23.33 5.86 -18.28
N ASP A 320 -24.22 6.85 -18.19
CA ASP A 320 -23.95 8.14 -17.53
C ASP A 320 -23.61 7.95 -16.04
N ARG A 321 -24.33 7.08 -15.34
CA ARG A 321 -24.03 6.71 -13.94
C ARG A 321 -22.66 6.02 -13.80
N LEU A 322 -22.34 5.12 -14.72
CA LEU A 322 -21.05 4.42 -14.73
C LEU A 322 -19.89 5.41 -14.93
N LEU A 323 -19.99 6.27 -15.95
CA LEU A 323 -18.97 7.27 -16.28
C LEU A 323 -18.79 8.30 -15.15
N THR A 324 -19.89 8.73 -14.54
CA THR A 324 -19.88 9.63 -13.38
C THR A 324 -19.14 8.99 -12.20
N ARG A 325 -19.48 7.73 -11.87
CA ARG A 325 -18.79 6.98 -10.80
C ARG A 325 -17.30 6.84 -11.08
N LEU A 326 -16.94 6.40 -12.28
CA LEU A 326 -15.54 6.22 -12.65
C LEU A 326 -14.75 7.53 -12.56
N SER A 327 -15.37 8.65 -12.93
CA SER A 327 -14.76 9.97 -12.82
C SER A 327 -14.56 10.42 -11.36
N TYR A 328 -15.55 10.23 -10.48
CA TYR A 328 -15.39 10.54 -9.06
C TYR A 328 -14.35 9.64 -8.39
N CYS A 329 -14.32 8.34 -8.73
CA CYS A 329 -13.28 7.44 -8.27
C CYS A 329 -11.89 7.89 -8.75
N ALA A 330 -11.73 8.21 -10.04
CA ALA A 330 -10.45 8.69 -10.59
C ALA A 330 -9.98 10.00 -9.94
N LEU A 331 -10.88 10.95 -9.68
CA LEU A 331 -10.56 12.18 -8.96
C LEU A 331 -10.15 11.90 -7.51
N GLY A 332 -10.90 11.05 -6.81
CA GLY A 332 -10.57 10.63 -5.45
C GLY A 332 -9.20 9.95 -5.38
N LEU A 333 -8.89 9.06 -6.33
CA LEU A 333 -7.59 8.41 -6.45
C LEU A 333 -6.47 9.42 -6.63
N GLY A 334 -6.64 10.38 -7.56
CA GLY A 334 -5.66 11.45 -7.76
C GLY A 334 -5.40 12.25 -6.48
N ILE A 335 -6.44 12.61 -5.73
CA ILE A 335 -6.31 13.33 -4.46
C ILE A 335 -5.60 12.50 -3.40
N THR A 336 -5.98 11.23 -3.20
CA THR A 336 -5.33 10.39 -2.18
C THR A 336 -3.86 10.16 -2.49
N MET A 337 -3.51 9.98 -3.77
CA MET A 337 -2.13 9.81 -4.23
C MET A 337 -1.27 11.07 -3.98
N LEU A 338 -1.81 12.26 -4.25
CA LEU A 338 -1.13 13.52 -3.97
C LEU A 338 -1.02 13.81 -2.46
N LEU A 339 -2.03 13.45 -1.67
CA LEU A 339 -1.98 13.60 -0.22
C LEU A 339 -0.93 12.67 0.40
N GLN A 340 -0.83 11.43 -0.09
CA GLN A 340 0.22 10.49 0.28
C GLN A 340 1.61 11.03 -0.12
N SER A 341 1.73 11.61 -1.31
CA SER A 341 2.97 12.27 -1.77
C SER A 341 3.39 13.42 -0.85
N ALA A 342 2.43 14.26 -0.44
CA ALA A 342 2.69 15.35 0.50
C ALA A 342 3.12 14.83 1.87
N ALA A 343 2.54 13.72 2.34
CA ALA A 343 2.97 13.07 3.57
C ALA A 343 4.43 12.60 3.47
N LEU A 344 4.83 11.95 2.38
CA LEU A 344 6.22 11.51 2.17
C LEU A 344 7.25 12.64 2.23
N VAL A 345 6.88 13.88 1.88
CA VAL A 345 7.76 15.05 2.05
C VAL A 345 8.10 15.28 3.52
N ILE A 346 7.20 14.97 4.47
CA ILE A 346 7.47 15.10 5.91
C ILE A 346 8.71 14.30 6.31
N MET A 347 8.93 13.10 5.72
CA MET A 347 10.12 12.28 5.98
C MET A 347 11.44 12.98 5.68
N SER A 348 11.42 14.00 4.81
CA SER A 348 12.61 14.80 4.47
C SER A 348 12.83 16.00 5.40
N THR A 349 11.95 16.20 6.39
CA THR A 349 11.96 17.36 7.29
C THR A 349 12.26 16.95 8.73
N PRO A 350 12.77 17.86 9.58
CA PRO A 350 12.97 17.59 11.00
C PRO A 350 11.69 17.18 11.75
N ALA A 351 10.51 17.57 11.24
CA ALA A 351 9.23 17.21 11.83
C ALA A 351 9.00 15.69 11.88
N PHE A 352 9.61 14.92 10.98
CA PHE A 352 9.53 13.46 10.99
C PHE A 352 10.00 12.83 12.32
N TYR A 353 10.98 13.47 12.97
CA TYR A 353 11.57 12.97 14.21
C TYR A 353 10.78 13.37 15.47
N THR A 354 9.65 14.09 15.33
CA THR A 354 8.75 14.39 16.46
C THR A 354 7.58 13.41 16.50
N VAL A 355 6.98 13.25 17.68
CA VAL A 355 5.81 12.39 17.88
C VAL A 355 4.66 12.80 16.97
N GLU A 356 4.42 14.09 16.82
CA GLU A 356 3.34 14.66 16.01
C GLU A 356 3.60 14.41 14.53
N GLY A 357 4.80 14.73 14.02
CA GLY A 357 5.10 14.57 12.60
C GLY A 357 5.13 13.11 12.17
N TRP A 358 5.66 12.22 13.01
CA TRP A 358 5.58 10.76 12.81
C TRP A 358 4.12 10.29 12.72
N THR A 359 3.29 10.71 13.68
CA THR A 359 1.89 10.29 13.73
C THR A 359 1.10 10.84 12.54
N ILE A 360 1.33 12.09 12.14
CA ILE A 360 0.70 12.72 10.96
C ILE A 360 1.11 12.01 9.67
N LEU A 361 2.41 11.73 9.49
CA LEU A 361 2.91 11.02 8.31
C LEU A 361 2.24 9.65 8.15
N TRP A 362 2.31 8.82 9.20
CA TRP A 362 1.82 7.45 9.12
C TRP A 362 0.30 7.37 9.10
N SER A 363 -0.41 8.24 9.82
CA SER A 363 -1.87 8.31 9.73
C SER A 363 -2.31 8.71 8.32
N THR A 364 -1.68 9.74 7.76
CA THR A 364 -1.98 10.17 6.38
C THR A 364 -1.69 9.06 5.39
N THR A 365 -0.54 8.39 5.50
CA THR A 365 -0.15 7.28 4.61
C THR A 365 -1.12 6.10 4.72
N CYS A 366 -1.42 5.61 5.92
CA CYS A 366 -2.32 4.46 6.10
C CYS A 366 -3.75 4.77 5.67
N VAL A 367 -4.28 5.95 6.05
CA VAL A 367 -5.64 6.35 5.70
C VAL A 367 -5.76 6.56 4.19
N THR A 368 -4.82 7.26 3.56
CA THR A 368 -4.85 7.49 2.11
C THR A 368 -4.74 6.20 1.32
N SER A 369 -3.83 5.27 1.66
CA SER A 369 -3.76 3.95 1.00
C SER A 369 -5.05 3.15 1.17
N SER A 370 -5.62 3.10 2.38
CA SER A 370 -6.89 2.38 2.60
C SER A 370 -8.07 2.98 1.81
N CYS A 371 -8.14 4.31 1.72
CA CYS A 371 -9.11 5.01 0.88
C CYS A 371 -8.87 4.76 -0.62
N LYS A 372 -7.61 4.80 -1.07
CA LYS A 372 -7.21 4.56 -2.46
C LYS A 372 -7.69 3.19 -2.92
N LEU A 373 -7.42 2.14 -2.14
CA LEU A 373 -7.90 0.78 -2.46
C LEU A 373 -9.41 0.64 -2.42
N THR A 374 -10.09 1.31 -1.50
CA THR A 374 -11.57 1.35 -1.47
C THR A 374 -12.12 1.96 -2.76
N LEU A 375 -11.55 3.07 -3.22
CA LEU A 375 -11.93 3.72 -4.48
C LEU A 375 -11.65 2.82 -5.69
N LEU A 376 -10.50 2.12 -5.72
CA LEU A 376 -10.16 1.14 -6.76
C LEU A 376 -11.17 -0.01 -6.82
N VAL A 377 -11.57 -0.55 -5.66
CA VAL A 377 -12.60 -1.60 -5.58
C VAL A 377 -13.94 -1.09 -6.11
N HIS A 378 -14.35 0.11 -5.71
CA HIS A 378 -15.61 0.72 -6.17
C HIS A 378 -15.61 1.11 -7.66
N LEU A 379 -14.44 1.39 -8.25
CA LEU A 379 -14.28 1.61 -9.68
C LEU A 379 -14.88 0.44 -10.48
N PHE A 380 -14.63 -0.79 -10.02
CA PHE A 380 -15.05 -2.03 -10.65
C PHE A 380 -16.36 -2.60 -10.14
N ARG A 381 -17.16 -1.82 -9.40
CA ARG A 381 -18.50 -2.23 -9.00
C ARG A 381 -19.32 -2.66 -10.23
N PRO A 382 -19.89 -3.88 -10.25
CA PRO A 382 -20.74 -4.35 -11.34
C PRO A 382 -21.91 -3.39 -11.58
N ARG A 383 -22.38 -3.35 -12.83
CA ARG A 383 -23.56 -2.57 -13.19
C ARG A 383 -24.79 -3.31 -12.65
N ASN A 384 -25.60 -2.63 -11.86
CA ASN A 384 -26.86 -3.16 -11.32
C ASN A 384 -28.01 -3.07 -12.34
N ASP A 385 -27.71 -2.93 -13.63
CA ASP A 385 -28.74 -2.83 -14.64
C ASP A 385 -29.30 -4.24 -14.82
N ASP A 386 -30.42 -4.41 -14.12
CA ASP A 386 -31.46 -5.40 -14.31
C ASP A 386 -31.35 -6.72 -13.54
N GLN A 387 -31.61 -6.61 -12.23
CA GLN A 387 -32.69 -7.40 -11.60
C GLN A 387 -34.09 -6.97 -12.12
N VAL A 388 -34.21 -6.57 -13.39
CA VAL A 388 -35.48 -6.36 -14.07
C VAL A 388 -35.83 -7.72 -14.66
N HIS A 389 -36.74 -8.39 -13.96
CA HIS A 389 -37.60 -9.46 -14.44
C HIS A 389 -37.01 -10.41 -15.48
N ILE A 390 -36.56 -11.57 -15.00
CA ILE A 390 -36.82 -12.80 -15.75
C ILE A 390 -38.34 -12.98 -15.75
N HIS A 391 -39.05 -12.30 -16.65
CA HIS A 391 -40.26 -12.85 -17.22
C HIS A 391 -39.80 -13.72 -18.39
N PRO A 392 -39.88 -15.06 -18.28
CA PRO A 392 -39.93 -15.86 -19.48
C PRO A 392 -41.23 -15.49 -20.20
N GLU A 393 -41.20 -15.49 -21.53
CA GLU A 393 -42.31 -15.16 -22.42
C GLU A 393 -42.49 -13.67 -22.74
N GLN A 394 -41.70 -13.18 -23.71
CA GLN A 394 -42.21 -12.83 -25.04
C GLN A 394 -41.08 -12.22 -25.88
N THR A 395 -40.44 -13.05 -26.70
CA THR A 395 -39.71 -12.63 -27.91
C THR A 395 -40.04 -13.64 -29.00
N ASN A 396 -41.18 -13.40 -29.67
CA ASN A 396 -41.22 -13.58 -31.11
C ASN A 396 -40.78 -12.25 -31.73
N PHE A 397 -39.87 -12.35 -32.69
CA PHE A 397 -39.22 -11.32 -33.52
C PHE A 397 -37.92 -10.73 -32.99
#